data_AF-A0A5A7WJE1-F1
#
_entry.id   AF-A0A5A7WJE1-F1
#
_cell.length_a   1.000
_cell.length_b   1.000
_cell.length_c   1.000
_cell.angle_alpha   90.00
_cell.angle_beta   90.00
_cell.angle_gamma   90.00
#
_symmetry.space_group_name_H-M   'P 1'
#
loop_
_entity.id
_entity.type
_entity.pdbx_description
1 polymer ?
#
loop_
_entity_poly.entity_id
_entity_poly.type
_entity_poly.pdbx_seq_one_letter_code
_entity_poly.pdbx_strand_id
1 'polypeptide(L)'
;MSRQTMNRAELDAIAWKFLRSEFASRVHADWPIDRRVVAYLRHHGPSRVLRDGTYADELLQRVMANIGSARRTGVLSRSAR
;
A
#
# COMPACT_ATOMS: atom_id res chain seq x y z
N MET A 1 27.30 -1.68 0.53
CA MET A 1 25.94 -1.20 0.16
C MET A 1 25.10 -1.20 1.42
N SER A 2 24.78 -0.04 1.98
CA SER A 2 23.96 0.05 3.20
C SER A 2 22.52 -0.35 2.87
N ARG A 3 21.96 -1.33 3.60
CA ARG A 3 20.51 -1.61 3.54
C ARG A 3 19.78 -0.35 3.98
N GLN A 4 18.97 0.23 3.09
CA GLN A 4 18.10 1.34 3.44
C GLN A 4 16.95 0.79 4.27
N THR A 5 17.01 0.99 5.59
CA THR A 5 15.91 0.63 6.49
C THR A 5 14.83 1.70 6.44
N MET A 6 13.64 1.35 5.97
CA MET A 6 12.51 2.28 6.01
C MET A 6 12.00 2.43 7.44
N ASN A 7 11.73 3.66 7.86
CA ASN A 7 11.08 3.93 9.13
C ASN A 7 9.55 3.88 8.99
N ARG A 8 8.86 3.87 10.14
CA ARG A 8 7.40 3.76 10.21
C ARG A 8 6.66 4.90 9.47
N ALA A 9 7.17 6.12 9.52
CA ALA A 9 6.53 7.27 8.86
C ALA A 9 6.62 7.16 7.33
N GLU A 10 7.74 6.65 6.82
CA GLU A 10 7.90 6.38 5.39
C GLU A 10 6.96 5.27 4.91
N LEU A 11 6.85 4.18 5.68
CA LEU A 11 5.89 3.10 5.40
C LEU A 11 4.45 3.61 5.46
N ASP A 12 4.11 4.49 6.41
CA ASP A 12 2.80 5.14 6.46
C ASP A 12 2.53 5.99 5.22
N ALA A 13 3.50 6.80 4.79
CA ALA A 13 3.36 7.60 3.57
C ALA A 13 3.13 6.72 2.33
N ILE A 14 3.82 5.58 2.23
CA ILE A 14 3.61 4.61 1.15
C ILE A 14 2.22 3.96 1.27
N ALA A 15 1.79 3.58 2.47
CA ALA A 15 0.47 3.01 2.70
C ALA A 15 -0.65 3.98 2.25
N TRP A 16 -0.51 5.27 2.55
CA TRP A 16 -1.46 6.29 2.09
C TRP A 16 -1.46 6.45 0.56
N LYS A 17 -0.30 6.33 -0.09
CA LYS A 17 -0.22 6.31 -1.57
C LYS A 17 -0.90 5.08 -2.16
N PHE A 18 -0.69 3.90 -1.58
CA PHE A 18 -1.38 2.66 -1.96
C PHE A 18 -2.91 2.83 -1.86
N LEU A 19 -3.40 3.35 -0.72
CA LEU A 19 -4.84 3.54 -0.46
C LEU A 19 -5.52 4.53 -1.43
N ARG A 20 -4.75 5.41 -2.07
CA ARG A 20 -5.22 6.36 -3.10
C ARG A 20 -5.08 5.82 -4.53
N SER A 21 -4.38 4.69 -4.71
CA SER A 21 -4.12 4.12 -6.03
C SER A 21 -5.26 3.22 -6.51
N GLU A 22 -5.24 2.88 -7.80
CA GLU A 22 -6.16 1.90 -8.39
C GLU A 22 -6.05 0.52 -7.72
N PHE A 23 -4.89 0.19 -7.12
CA PHE A 23 -4.68 -1.05 -6.40
C PHE A 23 -5.48 -1.10 -5.10
N ALA A 24 -6.04 0.00 -4.61
CA ALA A 24 -7.00 0.03 -3.50
C ALA A 24 -8.47 0.11 -3.97
N SER A 25 -8.71 0.17 -5.28
CA SER A 25 -10.05 0.28 -5.88
C SER A 25 -10.78 -1.07 -6.05
N ARG A 26 -12.03 -1.04 -6.52
CA ARG A 26 -12.80 -2.25 -6.80
C ARG A 26 -12.28 -3.07 -7.97
N VAL A 27 -11.52 -2.48 -8.89
CA VAL A 27 -10.96 -3.19 -10.06
C VAL A 27 -10.10 -4.38 -9.64
N HIS A 28 -9.46 -4.27 -8.47
CA HIS A 28 -8.62 -5.31 -7.88
C HIS A 28 -9.29 -6.00 -6.68
N ALA A 29 -10.61 -5.89 -6.50
CA ALA A 29 -11.31 -6.45 -5.33
C ALA A 29 -11.25 -7.97 -5.25
N ASP A 30 -11.11 -8.65 -6.38
CA ASP A 30 -10.97 -10.11 -6.46
C ASP A 30 -9.61 -10.60 -5.94
N TRP A 31 -8.66 -9.68 -5.73
CA TRP A 31 -7.34 -10.02 -5.24
C TRP A 31 -7.26 -9.82 -3.72
N PRO A 32 -6.62 -10.75 -2.99
CA PRO A 32 -6.23 -10.55 -1.61
C PRO A 32 -5.42 -9.25 -1.42
N ILE A 33 -5.58 -8.57 -0.28
CA ILE A 33 -4.97 -7.26 -0.03
C ILE A 33 -3.44 -7.29 -0.08
N ASP A 34 -2.83 -8.36 0.41
CA ASP A 34 -1.41 -8.67 0.34
C ASP A 34 -0.92 -8.71 -1.11
N ARG A 35 -1.64 -9.43 -1.98
CA ARG A 35 -1.34 -9.49 -3.42
C ARG A 35 -1.42 -8.11 -4.07
N ARG A 36 -2.39 -7.29 -3.67
CA ARG A 36 -2.56 -5.92 -4.18
C ARG A 36 -1.42 -5.00 -3.76
N VAL A 37 -0.95 -5.13 -2.52
CA VAL A 37 0.23 -4.41 -2.01
C VAL A 37 1.49 -4.81 -2.78
N VAL A 38 1.72 -6.11 -2.99
CA VAL A 38 2.89 -6.59 -3.77
C VAL A 38 2.84 -6.07 -5.22
N ALA A 39 1.66 -6.10 -5.86
CA ALA A 39 1.51 -5.55 -7.20
C ALA A 39 1.81 -4.04 -7.24
N TYR A 40 1.24 -3.27 -6.32
CA TYR A 40 1.53 -1.84 -6.19
C TYR A 40 3.03 -1.56 -6.02
N LEU A 41 3.72 -2.30 -5.15
CA LEU A 41 5.17 -2.13 -4.94
C LEU A 41 6.00 -2.47 -6.18
N ARG A 42 5.58 -3.44 -6.99
CA ARG A 42 6.26 -3.77 -8.26
C ARG A 42 6.15 -2.65 -9.29
N HIS A 43 5.00 -1.97 -9.33
CA HIS A 43 4.75 -0.89 -10.29
C HIS A 43 5.22 0.49 -9.81
N HIS A 44 5.12 0.78 -8.51
CA HIS A 44 5.33 2.11 -7.94
C HIS A 44 6.39 2.17 -6.84
N GLY A 45 7.03 1.05 -6.50
CA GLY A 45 8.08 1.00 -5.48
C GLY A 45 9.31 1.80 -5.92
N PRO A 46 9.64 2.92 -5.24
CA PRO A 46 10.76 3.79 -5.64
C PRO A 46 12.13 3.16 -5.42
N SER A 47 12.24 2.13 -4.59
CA SER A 47 13.50 1.46 -4.29
C SER A 47 13.46 -0.02 -4.66
N ARG A 48 14.64 -0.58 -4.95
CA ARG A 48 14.79 -2.02 -5.18
C ARG A 48 14.32 -2.85 -3.97
N VAL A 49 14.50 -2.33 -2.76
CA VAL A 49 14.09 -2.97 -1.49
C VAL A 49 12.57 -2.99 -1.30
N LEU A 50 11.84 -2.03 -1.87
CA LEU A 50 10.39 -2.11 -1.91
C LEU A 50 9.91 -3.13 -2.96
N ARG A 51 10.63 -3.22 -4.09
CA ARG A 51 10.28 -4.13 -5.19
C ARG A 51 10.61 -5.59 -4.91
N ASP A 52 11.60 -5.88 -4.07
CA ASP A 52 11.99 -7.24 -3.68
C ASP A 52 11.08 -7.85 -2.59
N GLY A 53 10.16 -7.04 -2.03
CA GLY A 53 9.17 -7.49 -1.07
C GLY A 53 9.66 -7.49 0.38
N THR A 54 10.86 -7.01 0.68
CA THR A 54 11.43 -6.99 2.04
C THR A 54 10.50 -6.31 3.06
N TYR A 55 9.77 -5.28 2.64
CA TYR A 55 8.86 -4.51 3.51
C TYR A 55 7.37 -4.76 3.25
N ALA A 56 7.03 -5.83 2.53
CA ALA A 56 5.64 -6.09 2.13
C ALA A 56 4.74 -6.29 3.35
N ASP A 57 5.21 -7.03 4.36
CA ASP A 57 4.44 -7.34 5.56
C ASP A 57 4.27 -6.11 6.45
N GLU A 58 5.33 -5.34 6.72
CA GLU A 58 5.18 -4.11 7.51
C GLU A 58 4.30 -3.09 6.80
N LEU A 59 4.44 -2.95 5.48
CA LEU A 59 3.58 -2.08 4.70
C LEU A 59 2.12 -2.54 4.76
N LEU A 60 1.86 -3.84 4.65
CA LEU A 60 0.52 -4.39 4.79
C LEU A 60 -0.08 -4.05 6.16
N GLN A 61 0.68 -4.17 7.24
CA GLN A 61 0.23 -3.75 8.57
C GLN A 61 -0.11 -2.25 8.61
N ARG A 62 0.68 -1.40 7.95
CA ARG A 62 0.38 0.04 7.85
C ARG A 62 -0.87 0.30 7.02
N VAL A 63 -1.07 -0.42 5.92
CA VAL A 63 -2.30 -0.35 5.12
C VAL A 63 -3.51 -0.69 5.98
N MET A 64 -3.50 -1.84 6.66
CA MET A 64 -4.61 -2.30 7.50
C MET A 64 -4.91 -1.30 8.63
N ALA A 65 -3.88 -0.74 9.27
CA ALA A 65 -4.04 0.29 10.30
C ALA A 65 -4.68 1.59 9.77
N ASN A 66 -4.45 1.94 8.49
CA ASN A 66 -4.95 3.18 7.90
C ASN A 66 -6.27 3.01 7.11
N ILE A 67 -6.72 1.78 6.79
CA ILE A 67 -7.97 1.55 6.03
C ILE A 67 -9.17 2.22 6.70
N GLY A 68 -9.33 2.08 8.01
CA GLY A 68 -10.45 2.67 8.73
C GLY A 68 -10.47 4.20 8.62
N SER A 69 -9.32 4.83 8.77
CA SER A 69 -9.15 6.28 8.61
C SER A 69 -9.40 6.71 7.17
N ALA A 70 -8.85 5.99 6.19
CA ALA A 70 -9.02 6.30 4.77
C ALA A 70 -10.48 6.16 4.28
N ARG A 71 -11.26 5.26 4.88
CA ARG A 71 -12.72 5.19 4.64
C ARG A 71 -13.45 6.39 5.22
N ARG A 72 -13.12 6.80 6.45
CA ARG A 72 -13.75 7.97 7.11
C ARG A 72 -13.45 9.29 6.40
N THR A 73 -12.26 9.42 5.81
CA THR A 73 -11.85 10.63 5.08
C THR A 73 -12.26 10.62 3.62
N GLY A 74 -12.96 9.60 3.13
CA GLY A 74 -13.39 9.48 1.74
C GLY A 74 -12.28 9.15 0.74
N VAL A 75 -11.06 8.91 1.21
CA VAL A 75 -9.90 8.52 0.37
C VAL A 75 -10.15 7.17 -0.29
N LEU A 76 -10.66 6.21 0.47
CA LEU A 76 -11.22 4.98 -0.10
C LEU A 76 -12.65 5.30 -0.55
N SER A 77 -12.77 5.91 -1.74
CA SER A 77 -14.08 6.22 -2.31
C SER A 77 -14.92 4.95 -2.40
N ARG A 78 -16.11 4.99 -1.80
CA ARG A 78 -17.16 4.01 -2.07
C ARG A 78 -17.73 4.35 -3.46
N SER A 79 -17.29 3.59 -4.46
CA SER A 79 -17.91 3.39 -5.79
C SER A 79 -17.31 4.21 -6.96
N ALA A 80 -17.03 3.50 -8.05
CA ALA A 80 -17.66 3.85 -9.31
C ALA A 80 -18.82 2.85 -9.50
N ARG A 81 -20.01 3.39 -9.80
CA ARG A 81 -21.17 2.65 -10.30
C ARG A 81 -20.94 2.36 -11.78
#